data_AF-A0A3Q2UQP2-F1
#
_entry.id   AF-A0A3Q2UQP2-F1
#
_cell.length_a   1.000
_cell.length_b   1.000
_cell.length_c   1.000
_cell.angle_alpha   90.00
_cell.angle_beta   90.00
_cell.angle_gamma   90.00
#
_symmetry.space_group_name_H-M   'P 1'
#
loop_
_entity.id
_entity.type
_entity.pdbx_description
1 polymer ?
#
loop_
_entity_poly.entity_id
_entity_poly.type
_entity_poly.pdbx_seq_one_letter_code
_entity_poly.pdbx_strand_id
1 'polypeptide(L)'
;MSLVLHDLLACCRGLENDKATERKKETERFKRLIRSKEVIQELDRTSGTKAKSSSQLTWDAVFRFLQRYVQKETESLQSSKSNVTATTLATRQKKMAETCCLVKFFIRYANKRGPRLKCSELLRHVMEVLQSPFLCSAYGENYSSLLLKDILSVRKYWCDIPRQQWQSKWPLV
;
A
#
# COMPACT_ATOMS: atom_id res chain seq x y z
N MET A 1 -19.15 11.31 -9.04
CA MET A 1 -18.34 10.57 -8.03
C MET A 1 -19.16 10.56 -6.75
N SER A 2 -19.37 9.42 -6.10
CA SER A 2 -20.15 9.38 -4.86
C SER A 2 -19.46 10.21 -3.76
N LEU A 3 -20.24 10.79 -2.85
CA LEU A 3 -19.71 11.60 -1.74
C LEU A 3 -18.70 10.81 -0.90
N VAL A 4 -18.96 9.52 -0.65
CA VAL A 4 -18.08 8.64 0.11
C VAL A 4 -16.73 8.39 -0.57
N LEU A 5 -16.69 8.26 -1.90
CA LEU A 5 -15.42 8.14 -2.62
C LEU A 5 -14.70 9.47 -2.69
N HIS A 6 -15.42 10.60 -2.74
CA HIS A 6 -14.81 11.92 -2.70
C HIS A 6 -14.08 12.14 -1.38
N ASP A 7 -14.70 11.75 -0.26
CA ASP A 7 -14.07 11.83 1.06
C ASP A 7 -12.86 10.91 1.19
N LEU A 8 -12.93 9.70 0.62
CA LEU A 8 -11.78 8.81 0.55
C LEU A 8 -10.66 9.39 -0.32
N LEU A 9 -10.98 9.96 -1.48
CA LEU A 9 -9.99 10.61 -2.34
C LEU A 9 -9.31 11.78 -1.64
N ALA A 10 -10.07 12.62 -0.95
CA ALA A 10 -9.53 13.73 -0.17
C ALA A 10 -8.60 13.21 0.95
N CYS A 11 -8.98 12.13 1.62
CA CYS A 11 -8.15 11.46 2.62
C CYS A 11 -6.86 10.89 2.00
N CYS A 12 -6.95 10.22 0.85
CA CYS A 12 -5.80 9.70 0.11
C CYS A 12 -4.80 10.80 -0.29
N ARG A 13 -5.28 11.95 -0.76
CA ARG A 13 -4.42 13.12 -1.03
C ARG A 13 -3.73 13.63 0.24
N GLY A 14 -4.42 13.55 1.37
CA GLY A 14 -3.86 13.86 2.68
C GLY A 14 -2.73 12.92 3.13
N LEU A 15 -2.72 11.65 2.67
CA LEU A 15 -1.61 10.73 2.92
C LEU A 15 -0.32 11.15 2.19
N GLU A 16 -0.42 11.93 1.12
CA GLU A 16 0.74 12.45 0.37
C GLU A 16 1.24 13.80 0.91
N ASN A 17 0.63 14.33 1.98
CA ASN A 17 0.95 15.65 2.53
C ASN A 17 2.41 15.70 3.02
N ASP A 18 3.10 16.83 2.81
CA ASP A 18 4.48 17.00 3.27
C ASP A 18 4.61 17.03 4.80
N LYS A 19 3.56 17.46 5.51
CA LYS A 19 3.52 17.50 6.97
C LYS A 19 3.24 16.13 7.56
N ALA A 20 4.19 15.59 8.32
CA ALA A 20 4.07 14.28 8.97
C ALA A 20 2.87 14.17 9.93
N THR A 21 2.50 15.26 10.60
CA THR A 21 1.32 15.30 11.48
C THR A 21 0.01 15.15 10.73
N GLU A 22 -0.10 15.79 9.55
CA GLU A 22 -1.27 15.64 8.68
C GLU A 22 -1.36 14.22 8.13
N ARG A 23 -0.24 13.65 7.66
CA ARG A 23 -0.22 12.24 7.22
C ARG A 23 -0.69 11.28 8.32
N LYS A 24 -0.23 11.48 9.57
CA LYS A 24 -0.65 10.65 10.71
C LYS A 24 -2.16 10.74 10.97
N LYS A 25 -2.74 11.95 10.93
CA LYS A 25 -4.18 12.17 11.08
C LYS A 25 -4.97 11.46 9.97
N GLU A 26 -4.50 11.59 8.74
CA GLU A 26 -5.16 11.00 7.57
C GLU A 26 -5.02 9.47 7.54
N THR A 27 -3.95 8.89 8.07
CA THR A 27 -3.84 7.42 8.25
C THR A 27 -4.96 6.85 9.12
N GLU A 28 -5.30 7.51 10.24
CA GLU A 28 -6.38 7.05 11.11
C GLU A 28 -7.77 7.28 10.48
N ARG A 29 -7.94 8.37 9.75
CA ARG A 29 -9.15 8.60 8.94
C ARG A 29 -9.29 7.56 7.83
N PHE A 30 -8.22 7.24 7.13
CA PHE A 30 -8.18 6.25 6.06
C PHE A 30 -8.61 4.87 6.55
N LYS A 31 -8.06 4.41 7.70
CA LYS A 31 -8.47 3.14 8.32
C LYS A 31 -9.97 3.09 8.63
N ARG A 32 -10.58 4.21 9.05
CA ARG A 32 -12.03 4.29 9.29
C ARG A 32 -12.81 4.21 7.99
N LEU A 33 -12.43 4.98 6.98
CA LEU A 33 -13.10 5.01 5.67
C LEU A 33 -13.04 3.63 4.98
N ILE A 34 -11.89 2.96 4.96
CA ILE A 34 -11.76 1.62 4.34
C ILE A 34 -12.58 0.54 5.05
N ARG A 35 -13.03 0.76 6.29
CA ARG A 35 -13.93 -0.16 7.01
C ARG A 35 -15.41 0.10 6.73
N SER A 36 -15.77 1.28 6.21
CA SER A 36 -17.16 1.59 5.85
C SER A 36 -17.64 0.65 4.75
N LYS A 37 -18.84 0.08 4.94
CA LYS A 37 -19.45 -0.82 3.97
C LYS A 37 -19.74 -0.08 2.67
N GLU A 38 -20.15 1.18 2.78
CA GLU A 38 -20.50 2.07 1.67
C GLU A 38 -19.26 2.35 0.81
N VAL A 39 -18.14 2.70 1.43
CA VAL A 39 -16.85 2.91 0.72
C VAL A 39 -16.41 1.63 0.02
N ILE A 40 -16.48 0.50 0.71
CA ILE A 40 -16.11 -0.81 0.17
C ILE A 40 -16.95 -1.19 -1.06
N GLN A 41 -18.27 -1.09 -0.95
CA GLN A 41 -19.20 -1.48 -2.01
C GLN A 41 -18.96 -0.62 -3.25
N GLU A 42 -18.73 0.66 -3.03
CA GLU A 42 -18.50 1.60 -4.12
C GLU A 42 -17.13 1.38 -4.78
N LEU A 43 -16.07 1.10 -4.02
CA LEU A 43 -14.77 0.71 -4.59
C LEU A 43 -14.84 -0.61 -5.37
N ASP A 44 -15.58 -1.59 -4.87
CA ASP A 44 -15.82 -2.86 -5.57
C ASP A 44 -16.56 -2.63 -6.88
N ARG A 45 -17.57 -1.74 -6.88
CA ARG A 45 -18.34 -1.36 -8.06
C ARG A 45 -17.46 -0.68 -9.11
N THR A 46 -16.71 0.36 -8.73
CA THR A 46 -15.88 1.14 -9.67
C THR A 46 -14.69 0.33 -10.20
N SER A 47 -14.15 -0.60 -9.40
CA SER A 47 -13.03 -1.45 -9.83
C SER A 47 -13.48 -2.64 -10.69
N GLY A 48 -14.76 -3.03 -10.64
CA GLY A 48 -15.33 -4.11 -11.46
C GLY A 48 -15.81 -3.68 -12.84
N THR A 49 -16.14 -2.39 -13.03
CA THR A 49 -16.61 -1.88 -14.32
C THR A 49 -15.45 -1.72 -15.30
N LYS A 50 -15.44 -2.52 -16.38
CA LYS A 50 -14.56 -2.31 -17.54
C LYS A 50 -14.97 -1.00 -18.23
N ALA A 51 -14.35 0.11 -17.81
CA ALA A 51 -14.34 1.44 -18.43
C ALA A 51 -15.70 2.12 -18.69
N LYS A 52 -16.06 3.16 -17.89
CA LYS A 52 -16.91 4.29 -18.36
C LYS A 52 -16.58 5.69 -17.81
N SER A 53 -15.64 5.88 -16.87
CA SER A 53 -15.13 7.23 -16.57
C SER A 53 -13.74 7.16 -15.93
N SER A 54 -12.74 7.81 -16.54
CA SER A 54 -11.39 7.97 -16.00
C SER A 54 -11.31 8.70 -14.65
N SER A 55 -12.43 9.24 -14.16
CA SER A 55 -12.49 10.06 -12.94
C SER A 55 -12.91 9.31 -11.67
N GLN A 56 -13.21 8.01 -11.73
CA GLN A 56 -13.67 7.26 -10.56
C GLN A 56 -12.51 6.62 -9.79
N LEU A 57 -12.55 6.74 -8.46
CA LEU A 57 -11.57 6.15 -7.57
C LEU A 57 -11.75 4.62 -7.53
N THR A 58 -10.67 3.88 -7.79
CA THR A 58 -10.63 2.40 -7.77
C THR A 58 -9.69 1.87 -6.68
N TRP A 59 -9.75 0.58 -6.38
CA TRP A 59 -8.80 -0.09 -5.48
C TRP A 59 -7.34 0.13 -5.91
N ASP A 60 -7.03 -0.02 -7.20
CA ASP A 60 -5.66 0.25 -7.72
C ASP A 60 -5.27 1.73 -7.56
N ALA A 61 -6.20 2.66 -7.76
CA ALA A 61 -5.91 4.08 -7.57
C ALA A 61 -5.59 4.39 -6.11
N VAL A 62 -6.36 3.85 -5.16
CA VAL A 62 -6.07 3.96 -3.71
C VAL A 62 -4.72 3.33 -3.38
N PHE A 63 -4.41 2.17 -3.96
CA PHE A 63 -3.11 1.53 -3.75
C PHE A 63 -1.94 2.43 -4.18
N ARG A 64 -2.05 3.13 -5.31
CA ARG A 64 -1.03 4.10 -5.76
C ARG A 64 -0.83 5.27 -4.79
N PHE A 65 -1.87 5.73 -4.09
CA PHE A 65 -1.71 6.71 -3.02
C PHE A 65 -0.93 6.12 -1.83
N LEU A 66 -1.17 4.86 -1.47
CA LEU A 66 -0.41 4.18 -0.43
C LEU A 66 1.07 3.95 -0.80
N GLN A 67 1.36 3.66 -2.08
CA GLN A 67 2.74 3.58 -2.57
C GLN A 67 3.48 4.91 -2.34
N ARG A 68 2.83 6.04 -2.66
CA ARG A 68 3.38 7.38 -2.45
C ARG A 68 3.47 7.78 -0.98
N TYR A 69 2.51 7.34 -0.16
CA TYR A 69 2.62 7.46 1.30
C TYR A 69 3.86 6.77 1.84
N VAL A 70 4.16 5.53 1.41
CA VAL A 70 5.38 4.80 1.81
C VAL A 70 6.63 5.59 1.42
N GLN A 71 6.65 6.16 0.21
CA GLN A 71 7.76 7.03 -0.25
C GLN A 71 7.93 8.26 0.66
N LYS A 72 6.85 8.99 0.96
CA LYS A 72 6.88 10.15 1.86
C LYS A 72 7.34 9.82 3.28
N GLU A 73 6.92 8.67 3.80
CA GLU A 73 7.38 8.19 5.11
C GLU A 73 8.86 7.81 5.09
N THR A 74 9.34 7.23 3.99
CA THR A 74 10.75 6.90 3.77
C THR A 74 11.62 8.16 3.70
N GLU A 75 11.22 9.15 2.90
CA GLU A 75 11.92 10.44 2.76
C GLU A 75 12.08 11.13 4.11
N SER A 76 11.01 11.15 4.91
CA SER A 76 11.02 11.71 6.27
C SER A 76 11.98 10.98 7.22
N LEU A 77 12.19 9.68 7.03
CA LEU A 77 13.13 8.90 7.82
C LEU A 77 14.58 9.15 7.40
N GLN A 78 14.82 9.29 6.09
CA GLN A 78 16.15 9.57 5.52
C GLN A 78 16.64 10.99 5.81
N SER A 79 15.75 11.99 5.79
CA SER A 79 16.10 13.39 6.07
C SER A 79 16.47 13.65 7.54
N SER A 80 16.30 12.66 8.41
CA SER A 80 16.53 12.78 9.84
C SER A 80 17.96 12.36 10.22
N LYS A 81 18.61 13.11 11.12
CA LYS A 81 20.02 12.88 11.55
C LYS A 81 20.29 11.41 11.94
N SER A 82 21.50 10.94 11.64
CA SER A 82 21.99 9.56 11.90
C SER A 82 22.31 9.30 13.38
N ASN A 83 22.82 10.30 14.11
CA ASN A 83 23.06 10.21 15.55
C ASN A 83 21.79 10.53 16.32
N VAL A 84 21.07 9.49 16.75
CA VAL A 84 19.79 9.62 17.45
C VAL A 84 19.75 8.77 18.71
N THR A 85 19.03 9.27 19.71
CA THR A 85 18.79 8.54 20.96
C THR A 85 18.03 7.24 20.71
N ALA A 86 18.18 6.26 21.61
CA ALA A 86 17.46 4.99 21.57
C ALA A 86 15.93 5.20 21.47
N THR A 87 15.39 6.19 22.18
CA THR A 87 13.96 6.57 22.13
C THR A 87 13.54 7.04 20.74
N THR A 88 14.40 7.79 20.04
CA THR A 88 14.11 8.25 18.69
C THR A 88 14.17 7.10 17.69
N LEU A 89 15.14 6.20 17.85
CA LEU A 89 15.23 4.98 17.03
C LEU A 89 13.98 4.10 17.18
N ALA A 90 13.53 3.86 18.42
CA ALA A 90 12.30 3.11 18.69
C ALA A 90 11.07 3.77 18.06
N THR A 91 10.98 5.11 18.11
CA THR A 91 9.90 5.87 17.47
C THR A 91 9.94 5.71 15.94
N ARG A 92 11.13 5.71 15.33
CA ARG A 92 11.29 5.47 13.88
C ARG A 92 10.88 4.05 13.50
N GLN A 93 11.32 3.03 14.26
CA GLN A 93 10.94 1.64 14.03
C GLN A 93 9.42 1.45 14.14
N LYS A 94 8.79 2.06 15.15
CA LYS A 94 7.33 2.05 15.29
C LYS A 94 6.64 2.67 14.07
N LYS A 95 7.12 3.82 13.59
CA LYS A 95 6.60 4.49 12.39
C LYS A 95 6.78 3.64 11.13
N MET A 96 7.91 2.94 10.99
CA MET A 96 8.14 1.99 9.90
C MET A 96 7.13 0.83 9.94
N ALA A 97 6.92 0.24 11.12
CA ALA A 97 5.95 -0.84 11.31
C ALA A 97 4.50 -0.37 11.04
N GLU A 98 4.11 0.81 11.51
CA GLU A 98 2.79 1.40 11.25
C GLU A 98 2.54 1.63 9.75
N THR A 99 3.57 2.06 9.02
CA THR A 99 3.53 2.24 7.56
C THR A 99 3.24 0.91 6.85
N CYS A 100 4.00 -0.13 7.18
CA CYS A 100 3.78 -1.48 6.64
C CYS A 100 2.41 -2.05 7.02
N CYS A 101 1.99 -1.86 8.27
CA CYS A 101 0.69 -2.28 8.77
C CYS A 101 -0.46 -1.65 7.98
N LEU A 102 -0.35 -0.37 7.59
CA LEU A 102 -1.37 0.30 6.78
C LEU A 102 -1.50 -0.32 5.39
N VAL A 103 -0.39 -0.57 4.70
CA VAL A 103 -0.37 -1.20 3.37
C VAL A 103 -0.96 -2.61 3.44
N LYS A 104 -0.51 -3.41 4.41
CA LYS A 104 -1.01 -4.77 4.64
C LYS A 104 -2.50 -4.78 4.99
N PHE A 105 -2.94 -3.87 5.85
CA PHE A 105 -4.33 -3.68 6.20
C PHE A 105 -5.18 -3.43 4.96
N PHE A 106 -4.75 -2.50 4.10
CA PHE A 106 -5.46 -2.18 2.87
C PHE A 106 -5.57 -3.37 1.91
N ILE A 107 -4.45 -4.05 1.62
CA ILE A 107 -4.41 -5.19 0.70
C ILE A 107 -5.37 -6.30 1.18
N ARG A 108 -5.36 -6.60 2.49
CA ARG A 108 -6.29 -7.57 3.07
C ARG A 108 -7.75 -7.16 2.88
N TYR A 109 -8.08 -5.90 3.10
CA TYR A 109 -9.45 -5.39 2.93
C TYR A 109 -9.91 -5.39 1.47
N ALA A 110 -9.00 -5.09 0.54
CA ALA A 110 -9.26 -5.19 -0.90
C ALA A 110 -9.53 -6.65 -1.30
N ASN A 111 -8.79 -7.61 -0.72
CA ASN A 111 -8.87 -9.02 -1.08
C ASN A 111 -10.00 -9.81 -0.38
N LYS A 112 -10.66 -9.24 0.64
CA LYS A 112 -11.72 -9.92 1.43
C LYS A 112 -12.85 -10.51 0.59
N ARG A 113 -13.17 -9.89 -0.54
CA ARG A 113 -14.28 -10.27 -1.44
C ARG A 113 -13.76 -10.82 -2.78
N GLY A 114 -12.56 -11.39 -2.74
CA GLY A 114 -11.80 -11.82 -3.91
C GLY A 114 -10.73 -10.80 -4.31
N PRO A 115 -9.78 -11.19 -5.16
CA PRO A 115 -8.60 -10.38 -5.44
C PRO A 115 -8.96 -9.21 -6.37
N ARG A 116 -8.93 -7.99 -5.81
CA ARG A 116 -9.38 -6.74 -6.46
C ARG A 116 -8.25 -5.88 -7.03
N LEU A 117 -7.01 -6.12 -6.62
CA LEU A 117 -5.85 -5.37 -7.07
C LEU A 117 -5.22 -6.04 -8.27
N LYS A 118 -4.53 -5.27 -9.12
CA LYS A 118 -3.73 -5.84 -10.20
C LYS A 118 -2.47 -6.50 -9.61
N CYS A 119 -2.24 -7.76 -9.96
CA CYS A 119 -1.06 -8.49 -9.51
C CYS A 119 0.24 -7.79 -9.94
N SER A 120 0.30 -7.28 -11.18
CA SER A 120 1.45 -6.54 -11.69
C SER A 120 1.80 -5.31 -10.84
N GLU A 121 0.80 -4.55 -10.38
CA GLU A 121 1.00 -3.38 -9.52
C GLU A 121 1.48 -3.76 -8.11
N LEU A 122 0.92 -4.84 -7.55
CA LEU A 122 1.34 -5.40 -6.26
C LEU A 122 2.82 -5.82 -6.31
N LEU A 123 3.19 -6.63 -7.31
CA LEU A 123 4.54 -7.15 -7.43
C LEU A 123 5.55 -6.08 -7.80
N ARG A 124 5.17 -5.11 -8.64
CA ARG A 124 6.04 -3.97 -8.94
C ARG A 124 6.44 -3.25 -7.65
N HIS A 125 5.45 -2.89 -6.83
CA HIS A 125 5.70 -2.19 -5.56
C HIS A 125 6.51 -3.01 -4.55
N VAL A 126 6.17 -4.30 -4.39
CA VAL A 126 6.93 -5.18 -3.48
C VAL A 126 8.39 -5.27 -3.92
N MET A 127 8.64 -5.43 -5.22
CA MET A 127 10.01 -5.55 -5.73
C MET A 127 10.77 -4.23 -5.64
N GLU A 128 10.12 -3.09 -5.86
CA GLU A 128 10.71 -1.76 -5.63
C GLU A 128 11.21 -1.61 -4.17
N VAL A 129 10.45 -2.11 -3.20
CA VAL A 129 10.85 -2.10 -1.78
C VAL A 129 11.98 -3.09 -1.50
N LEU A 130 11.88 -4.33 -1.99
CA LEU A 130 12.86 -5.38 -1.69
C LEU A 130 14.20 -5.20 -2.41
N GLN A 131 14.21 -4.56 -3.59
CA GLN A 131 15.43 -4.34 -4.38
C GLN A 131 16.20 -3.08 -3.96
N SER A 132 15.54 -2.12 -3.30
CA SER A 132 16.20 -0.94 -2.76
C SER A 132 16.91 -1.27 -1.43
N PRO A 133 18.23 -1.07 -1.30
CA PRO A 133 18.96 -1.42 -0.07
C PRO A 133 18.38 -0.76 1.19
N PHE A 134 18.00 0.52 1.08
CA PHE A 134 17.42 1.27 2.20
C PHE A 134 16.01 0.79 2.54
N LEU A 135 15.13 0.67 1.54
CA LEU A 135 13.75 0.23 1.76
C LEU A 135 13.70 -1.21 2.23
N CYS A 136 14.58 -2.07 1.74
CA CYS A 136 14.70 -3.45 2.16
C CYS A 136 15.17 -3.53 3.62
N SER A 137 16.14 -2.70 4.02
CA SER A 137 16.54 -2.59 5.44
C SER A 137 15.39 -2.11 6.34
N ALA A 138 14.60 -1.12 5.90
CA ALA A 138 13.52 -0.55 6.70
C ALA A 138 12.24 -1.41 6.74
N TYR A 139 11.92 -2.09 5.63
CA TYR A 139 10.61 -2.71 5.41
C TYR A 139 10.66 -4.15 4.90
N GLY A 140 11.84 -4.70 4.62
CA GLY A 140 12.02 -5.97 3.89
C GLY A 140 11.37 -7.17 4.58
N GLU A 141 11.46 -7.28 5.90
CA GLU A 141 10.78 -8.34 6.66
C GLU A 141 9.25 -8.26 6.47
N ASN A 142 8.69 -7.06 6.62
CA ASN A 142 7.26 -6.83 6.48
C ASN A 142 6.76 -7.09 5.06
N TYR A 143 7.52 -6.66 4.05
CA TYR A 143 7.17 -6.83 2.65
C TYR A 143 7.39 -8.26 2.16
N SER A 144 8.39 -8.97 2.68
CA SER A 144 8.55 -10.42 2.45
C SER A 144 7.36 -11.20 3.04
N SER A 145 6.96 -10.87 4.27
CA SER A 145 5.77 -11.45 4.92
C SER A 145 4.49 -11.14 4.15
N LEU A 146 4.33 -9.91 3.66
CA LEU A 146 3.21 -9.50 2.80
C LEU A 146 3.19 -10.28 1.48
N LEU A 147 4.34 -10.42 0.82
CA LEU A 147 4.48 -11.15 -0.43
C LEU A 147 4.05 -12.61 -0.25
N LEU A 148 4.61 -13.30 0.73
CA LEU A 148 4.35 -14.73 0.94
C LEU A 148 2.90 -14.98 1.42
N LYS A 149 2.43 -14.21 2.40
CA LYS A 149 1.19 -14.51 3.12
C LYS A 149 -0.06 -13.89 2.51
N ASP A 150 0.05 -12.75 1.82
CA ASP A 150 -1.10 -11.98 1.37
C ASP A 150 -1.16 -11.81 -0.17
N ILE A 151 -0.06 -12.10 -0.89
CA ILE A 151 -0.01 -12.01 -2.36
C ILE A 151 0.15 -13.40 -2.99
N LEU A 152 1.26 -14.10 -2.74
CA LEU A 152 1.56 -15.40 -3.37
C LEU A 152 0.66 -16.53 -2.86
N SER A 153 0.09 -16.39 -1.66
CA SER A 153 -0.94 -17.30 -1.15
C SER A 153 -2.27 -17.22 -1.92
N VAL A 154 -2.48 -16.15 -2.70
CA VAL A 154 -3.71 -15.93 -3.47
C VAL A 154 -3.56 -16.51 -4.87
N ARG A 155 -4.26 -17.63 -5.13
CA ARG A 155 -4.17 -18.37 -6.41
C ARG A 155 -4.33 -17.51 -7.66
N LYS A 156 -5.24 -16.53 -7.65
CA LYS A 156 -5.43 -15.62 -8.80
C LYS A 156 -4.16 -14.82 -9.10
N TYR A 157 -3.54 -14.23 -8.09
CA TYR A 157 -2.31 -13.48 -8.27
C TYR A 157 -1.18 -14.37 -8.77
N TRP A 158 -1.06 -15.58 -8.23
CA TRP A 158 -0.11 -16.57 -8.73
C TRP A 158 -0.27 -16.84 -10.24
N CYS A 159 -1.51 -17.04 -10.70
CA CYS A 159 -1.82 -17.30 -12.11
C CYS A 159 -1.63 -16.08 -13.02
N ASP A 160 -1.76 -14.86 -12.48
CA ASP A 160 -1.60 -13.61 -13.24
C ASP A 160 -0.12 -13.27 -13.51
N ILE A 161 0.84 -13.98 -12.90
CA ILE A 161 2.28 -13.73 -13.08
C ILE A 161 2.78 -14.49 -14.31
N PRO A 162 3.27 -13.80 -15.35
CA PRO A 162 3.85 -14.45 -16.52
C PRO A 162 5.08 -15.28 -16.15
N ARG A 163 5.24 -16.45 -16.78
CA ARG A 163 6.41 -17.34 -16.57
C ARG A 163 7.76 -16.65 -16.71
N GLN A 164 7.90 -15.73 -17.66
CA GLN A 164 9.14 -14.95 -17.84
C GLN A 164 9.43 -14.04 -16.64
N GLN A 165 8.39 -13.52 -15.99
CA GLN A 165 8.54 -12.64 -14.83
C GLN A 165 8.98 -13.44 -13.59
N TRP A 166 8.55 -14.71 -13.47
CA TRP A 166 9.06 -15.63 -12.46
C TRP A 166 10.57 -15.84 -12.61
N GLN A 167 11.01 -16.23 -13.80
CA GLN A 167 12.42 -16.54 -14.07
C GLN A 167 13.34 -15.32 -13.90
N SER A 168 12.85 -14.13 -14.28
CA SER A 168 13.63 -12.89 -14.15
C SER A 168 13.74 -12.38 -12.71
N LYS A 169 12.68 -12.52 -11.89
CA LYS A 169 12.63 -11.94 -10.54
C LYS A 169 12.95 -12.94 -9.44
N TRP A 170 12.83 -14.24 -9.72
CA TRP A 170 13.07 -15.33 -8.77
C TRP A 170 13.78 -16.49 -9.49
N PRO A 171 15.09 -16.36 -9.81
CA PRO A 171 15.81 -17.32 -10.64
C PRO A 171 15.96 -18.74 -10.04
N LEU A 172 15.41 -18.97 -8.83
CA LEU A 172 15.44 -20.25 -8.11
C LEU A 172 14.06 -20.95 -8.07
N VAL A 173 13.06 -20.44 -8.80
CA VAL A 173 11.71 -21.05 -8.98
C VAL A 173 11.50 -21.31 -10.47
#